data_AF-A0A3N1PBR7-F1
#
_entry.id   AF-A0A3N1PBR7-F1
#
_cell.length_a   1.000
_cell.length_b   1.000
_cell.length_c   1.000
_cell.angle_alpha   90.00
_cell.angle_beta   90.00
_cell.angle_gamma   90.00
#
_symmetry.space_group_name_H-M   'P 1'
#
loop_
_entity.id
_entity.type
_entity.pdbx_description
1 polymer ?
#
loop_
_entity_poly.entity_id
_entity_poly.type
_entity_poly.pdbx_seq_one_letter_code
_entity_poly.pdbx_strand_id
1 'polypeptide(L)'
;MDEWKVAICAANHAFSQGEWGLAEHRYLDACHCVQARLAANDSQAEEVIAALVVSFANLAELYFQQGRMESGLGRYLELKAQLDSCRSHHRQCNRTQMMLNCAERQMGTQLLHALKTQGVAPTTSQQLLHTVLAGNEVAH
;
A
#
# COMPACT_ATOMS: atom_id res chain seq x y z
N MET A 1 12.82 -0.49 12.38
CA MET A 1 12.42 -1.41 11.29
C MET A 1 12.09 -2.82 11.78
N ASP A 2 12.68 -3.32 12.88
CA ASP A 2 12.41 -4.69 13.36
C ASP A 2 10.98 -4.90 13.88
N GLU A 3 10.42 -3.93 14.60
CA GLU A 3 9.02 -3.99 15.07
C GLU A 3 8.03 -4.13 13.91
N TRP A 4 8.25 -3.40 12.82
CA TRP A 4 7.43 -3.53 11.62
C TRP A 4 7.56 -4.92 11.00
N LYS A 5 8.77 -5.47 10.91
CA LYS A 5 9.00 -6.83 10.39
C LYS A 5 8.26 -7.88 11.23
N VAL A 6 8.29 -7.75 12.54
CA VAL A 6 7.54 -8.65 13.44
C VAL A 6 6.03 -8.52 13.20
N ALA A 7 5.52 -7.29 13.10
CA ALA A 7 4.11 -7.03 12.86
C ALA A 7 3.63 -7.59 11.51
N ILE A 8 4.37 -7.34 10.41
CA ILE A 8 3.98 -7.81 9.09
C ILE A 8 4.08 -9.34 8.96
N CYS A 9 5.07 -9.97 9.60
CA CYS A 9 5.16 -11.44 9.65
C CYS A 9 4.00 -12.06 10.42
N ALA A 10 3.62 -11.48 11.57
CA ALA A 10 2.46 -11.93 12.33
C ALA A 10 1.15 -11.75 11.55
N ALA A 11 0.99 -10.63 10.83
CA ALA A 11 -0.16 -10.38 9.97
C ALA A 11 -0.26 -11.41 8.83
N ASN A 12 0.86 -11.67 8.13
CA ASN A 12 0.91 -12.68 7.08
C ASN A 12 0.60 -14.08 7.62
N HIS A 13 1.07 -14.41 8.84
CA HIS A 13 0.76 -15.68 9.48
C HIS A 13 -0.75 -15.80 9.76
N ALA A 14 -1.37 -14.81 10.40
CA ALA A 14 -2.81 -14.80 10.65
C ALA A 14 -3.62 -14.89 9.33
N PHE A 15 -3.19 -14.18 8.29
CA PHE A 15 -3.79 -14.25 6.96
C PHE A 15 -3.74 -15.67 6.39
N SER A 16 -2.60 -16.36 6.51
CA SER A 16 -2.43 -17.74 6.03
C SER A 16 -3.31 -18.75 6.76
N GLN A 17 -3.67 -18.47 8.01
CA GLN A 17 -4.56 -19.29 8.82
C GLN A 17 -6.05 -18.96 8.62
N GLY A 18 -6.37 -17.96 7.78
CA GLY A 18 -7.75 -17.50 7.59
C GLY A 18 -8.31 -16.69 8.77
N GLU A 19 -7.45 -16.25 9.70
CA GLU A 19 -7.84 -15.42 10.84
C GLU A 19 -7.98 -13.95 10.41
N TRP A 20 -8.98 -13.69 9.56
CA TRP A 20 -9.14 -12.43 8.84
C TRP A 20 -9.14 -11.18 9.71
N GLY A 21 -9.87 -11.22 10.84
CA GLY A 21 -9.94 -10.07 11.76
C GLY A 21 -8.61 -9.77 12.45
N LEU A 22 -7.86 -10.82 12.82
CA LEU A 22 -6.53 -10.66 13.40
C LEU A 22 -5.54 -10.15 12.35
N ALA A 23 -5.57 -10.70 11.15
CA ALA A 23 -4.74 -10.24 10.04
C ALA A 23 -4.99 -8.76 9.72
N GLU A 24 -6.25 -8.34 9.62
CA GLU A 24 -6.62 -6.94 9.39
C GLU A 24 -6.05 -6.02 10.48
N HIS A 25 -6.26 -6.37 11.76
CA HIS A 25 -5.74 -5.59 12.88
C HIS A 25 -4.21 -5.46 12.82
N ARG A 26 -3.49 -6.55 12.56
CA ARG A 26 -2.03 -6.55 12.48
C ARG A 26 -1.49 -5.79 11.27
N TYR A 27 -2.16 -5.86 10.13
CA TYR A 27 -1.79 -5.05 8.97
C TYR A 27 -2.02 -3.56 9.22
N LEU A 28 -3.11 -3.17 9.90
CA LEU A 28 -3.35 -1.78 10.29
C LEU A 28 -2.25 -1.27 11.23
N ASP A 29 -1.85 -2.06 12.23
CA ASP A 29 -0.72 -1.73 13.11
C ASP A 29 0.57 -1.54 12.31
N ALA A 30 0.84 -2.43 11.34
CA ALA A 30 2.00 -2.31 10.48
C ALA A 30 1.98 -1.01 9.66
N CYS A 31 0.83 -0.65 9.06
CA CYS A 31 0.62 0.61 8.35
C CYS A 31 0.87 1.83 9.23
N HIS A 32 0.27 1.88 10.42
CA HIS A 32 0.47 2.99 11.36
C HIS A 32 1.95 3.12 11.78
N CYS A 33 2.63 2.00 12.02
CA CYS A 33 4.03 1.98 12.40
C CYS A 33 4.94 2.60 11.32
N VAL A 34 4.71 2.27 10.05
CA VAL A 34 5.53 2.81 8.94
C VAL A 34 5.14 4.25 8.60
N GLN A 35 3.86 4.63 8.71
CA GLN A 35 3.42 6.01 8.52
C GLN A 35 4.04 6.94 9.58
N ALA A 36 4.07 6.52 10.85
CA ALA A 36 4.69 7.29 11.92
C ALA A 36 6.19 7.48 11.69
N ARG A 37 6.90 6.45 11.20
CA ARG A 37 8.32 6.55 10.84
C ARG A 37 8.57 7.48 9.66
N LEU A 38 7.70 7.43 8.65
CA LEU A 38 7.78 8.32 7.50
C LEU A 38 7.61 9.79 7.92
N ALA A 39 6.64 10.06 8.80
CA ALA A 39 6.39 11.39 9.34
C ALA A 39 7.53 11.92 10.24
N ALA A 40 8.26 11.03 10.91
CA ALA A 40 9.41 11.38 11.73
C ALA A 40 10.67 11.76 10.91
N ASN A 41 10.59 11.76 9.57
CA ASN A 41 11.69 12.06 8.66
C ASN A 41 12.93 11.18 8.93
N ASP A 42 12.69 9.88 9.12
CA ASP A 42 13.72 8.87 9.37
C ASP A 42 14.78 8.91 8.25
N SER A 43 16.06 8.85 8.64
CA SER A 43 17.18 8.83 7.70
C SER A 43 17.16 7.60 6.77
N GLN A 44 16.32 6.61 7.08
CA GLN A 44 16.09 5.39 6.31
C GLN A 44 14.81 5.45 5.45
N ALA A 45 14.54 6.60 4.81
CA ALA A 45 13.37 6.81 3.97
C ALA A 45 13.13 5.69 2.94
N GLU A 46 14.19 5.09 2.39
CA GLU A 46 14.09 4.00 1.40
C GLU A 46 13.48 2.72 1.97
N GLU A 47 13.93 2.30 3.15
CA GLU A 47 13.38 1.12 3.83
C GLU A 47 11.94 1.37 4.26
N VAL A 48 11.64 2.59 4.71
CA VAL A 48 10.30 2.99 5.10
C VAL A 48 9.36 3.00 3.90
N ILE A 49 9.78 3.52 2.73
CA ILE A 49 8.98 3.49 1.49
C ILE A 49 8.66 2.04 1.09
N ALA A 50 9.64 1.14 1.12
CA ALA A 50 9.42 -0.27 0.79
C ALA A 50 8.42 -0.92 1.76
N ALA A 51 8.58 -0.66 3.06
CA ALA A 51 7.70 -1.18 4.10
C ALA A 51 6.26 -0.63 3.99
N LEU A 52 6.12 0.63 3.58
CA LEU A 52 4.84 1.27 3.29
C LEU A 52 4.11 0.52 2.17
N VAL A 53 4.76 0.31 1.01
CA VAL A 53 4.15 -0.41 -0.12
C VAL A 53 3.69 -1.80 0.28
N VAL A 54 4.53 -2.58 1.00
CA VAL A 54 4.18 -3.93 1.43
C VAL A 54 2.98 -3.94 2.38
N SER A 55 2.96 -3.06 3.38
CA SER A 55 1.89 -3.03 4.39
C SER A 55 0.54 -2.71 3.77
N PHE A 56 0.50 -1.69 2.92
CA PHE A 56 -0.71 -1.26 2.24
C PHE A 56 -1.19 -2.27 1.20
N ALA A 57 -0.29 -2.86 0.42
CA ALA A 57 -0.64 -3.88 -0.56
C ALA A 57 -1.24 -5.14 0.10
N ASN A 58 -0.64 -5.62 1.20
CA ASN A 58 -1.15 -6.80 1.90
C ASN A 58 -2.51 -6.55 2.55
N LEU A 59 -2.72 -5.36 3.11
CA LEU A 59 -4.04 -4.97 3.65
C LEU A 59 -5.09 -4.85 2.54
N ALA A 60 -4.73 -4.27 1.40
CA ALA A 60 -5.61 -4.19 0.25
C ALA A 60 -5.97 -5.58 -0.30
N GLU A 61 -4.99 -6.50 -0.37
CA GLU A 61 -5.22 -7.88 -0.76
C GLU A 61 -6.19 -8.58 0.19
N LEU A 62 -6.03 -8.40 1.50
CA LEU A 62 -6.98 -8.90 2.49
C LEU A 62 -8.40 -8.40 2.23
N TYR A 63 -8.57 -7.13 1.87
CA TYR A 63 -9.89 -6.60 1.52
C TYR A 63 -10.44 -7.17 0.23
N PHE A 64 -9.63 -7.32 -0.81
CA PHE A 64 -10.07 -7.93 -2.06
C PHE A 64 -10.50 -9.39 -1.86
N GLN A 65 -9.77 -10.18 -1.07
CA GLN A 65 -10.16 -11.57 -0.75
C GLN A 65 -11.50 -11.66 -0.02
N GLN A 66 -11.90 -10.61 0.70
CA GLN A 66 -13.20 -10.50 1.37
C GLN A 66 -14.28 -9.86 0.50
N GLY A 67 -14.01 -9.57 -0.78
CA GLY A 67 -14.93 -8.86 -1.68
C GLY A 67 -15.11 -7.37 -1.35
N ARG A 68 -14.30 -6.81 -0.45
CA ARG A 68 -14.33 -5.40 -0.01
C ARG A 68 -13.52 -4.52 -0.96
N MET A 69 -13.96 -4.45 -2.22
CA MET A 69 -13.24 -3.74 -3.30
C MET A 69 -12.92 -2.29 -2.94
N GLU A 70 -13.91 -1.54 -2.43
CA GLU A 70 -13.74 -0.13 -2.06
C GLU A 70 -12.70 0.05 -0.94
N SER A 71 -12.71 -0.83 0.07
CA SER A 71 -11.70 -0.78 1.15
C SER A 71 -10.30 -1.05 0.61
N GLY A 72 -10.14 -2.00 -0.31
CA GLY A 72 -8.86 -2.30 -0.94
C GLY A 72 -8.33 -1.14 -1.79
N LEU A 73 -9.20 -0.53 -2.60
CA LEU A 73 -8.84 0.67 -3.38
C LEU A 73 -8.50 1.87 -2.49
N GLY A 74 -9.25 2.05 -1.39
CA GLY A 74 -8.98 3.10 -0.40
C GLY A 74 -7.57 3.00 0.20
N ARG A 75 -7.06 1.78 0.43
CA ARG A 75 -5.68 1.58 0.89
C ARG A 75 -4.65 2.00 -0.15
N TYR A 76 -4.89 1.77 -1.43
CA TYR A 76 -4.00 2.23 -2.48
C TYR A 76 -4.02 3.75 -2.66
N LEU A 77 -5.19 4.40 -2.51
CA LEU A 77 -5.29 5.86 -2.48
C LEU A 77 -4.52 6.46 -1.30
N GLU A 78 -4.67 5.87 -0.12
CA GLU A 78 -3.95 6.29 1.08
C GLU A 78 -2.44 6.14 0.89
N LEU A 79 -1.97 5.00 0.35
CA LEU A 79 -0.58 4.78 -0.02
C LEU A 79 -0.08 5.88 -0.98
N LYS A 80 -0.85 6.21 -2.02
CA LYS A 80 -0.48 7.26 -2.97
C LYS A 80 -0.29 8.62 -2.28
N ALA A 81 -1.21 9.00 -1.40
CA ALA A 81 -1.11 10.26 -0.65
C ALA A 81 0.15 10.31 0.24
N GLN A 82 0.51 9.20 0.87
CA GLN A 82 1.74 9.10 1.67
C GLN A 82 3.00 9.22 0.79
N LEU A 83 3.02 8.59 -0.39
CA LEU A 83 4.14 8.71 -1.34
C LEU A 83 4.28 10.13 -1.87
N ASP A 84 3.18 10.84 -2.17
CA ASP A 84 3.20 12.23 -2.62
C ASP A 84 3.69 13.20 -1.54
N SER A 85 3.27 12.96 -0.29
CA SER A 85 3.78 13.70 0.86
C SER A 85 5.29 13.48 1.01
N CYS A 86 5.75 12.22 0.99
CA CYS A 86 7.18 11.89 1.04
C CYS A 86 7.97 12.53 -0.12
N ARG A 87 7.39 12.54 -1.33
CA ARG A 87 8.01 13.13 -2.52
C ARG A 87 8.29 14.62 -2.33
N SER A 88 7.35 15.33 -1.72
CA SER A 88 7.44 16.76 -1.46
C SER A 88 8.55 17.07 -0.45
N HIS A 89 8.69 16.25 0.60
CA HIS A 89 9.73 16.41 1.64
C HIS A 89 11.13 16.06 1.11
N HIS A 90 11.26 15.03 0.26
CA HIS A 90 12.54 14.57 -0.26
C HIS A 90 12.80 14.99 -1.72
N ARG A 91 12.30 16.16 -2.14
CA ARG A 91 12.37 16.62 -3.54
C ARG A 91 13.79 16.67 -4.11
N GLN A 92 14.78 16.95 -3.27
CA GLN A 92 16.19 17.10 -3.68
C GLN A 92 16.99 15.79 -3.59
N CYS A 93 16.43 14.74 -3.00
CA CYS A 93 17.12 13.46 -2.86
C CYS A 93 16.80 12.53 -4.04
N ASN A 94 17.69 12.48 -5.05
CA ASN A 94 17.51 11.67 -6.25
C ASN A 94 17.24 10.19 -5.95
N ARG A 95 17.93 9.64 -4.94
CA ARG A 95 17.77 8.23 -4.57
C ARG A 95 16.37 7.93 -4.00
N THR A 96 15.87 8.80 -3.12
CA THR A 96 14.49 8.71 -2.61
C THR A 96 13.47 8.90 -3.75
N GLN A 97 13.69 9.84 -4.67
CA GLN A 97 12.81 10.03 -5.83
C GLN A 97 12.74 8.78 -6.72
N MET A 98 13.87 8.11 -6.97
CA MET A 98 13.90 6.84 -7.71
C MET A 98 13.10 5.75 -6.97
N MET A 99 13.26 5.63 -5.65
CA MET A 99 12.50 4.66 -4.85
C MET A 99 11.00 4.94 -4.87
N LEU A 100 10.57 6.20 -4.79
CA LEU A 100 9.16 6.58 -4.91
C LEU A 100 8.59 6.20 -6.30
N ASN A 101 9.34 6.41 -7.38
CA ASN A 101 8.93 6.00 -8.72
C ASN A 101 8.87 4.48 -8.89
N CYS A 102 9.73 3.73 -8.19
CA CYS A 102 9.64 2.27 -8.14
C CYS A 102 8.41 1.82 -7.34
N ALA A 103 8.15 2.45 -6.19
CA ALA A 103 6.99 2.20 -5.35
C ALA A 103 5.66 2.41 -6.10
N GLU A 104 5.50 3.53 -6.82
CA GLU A 104 4.30 3.80 -7.61
C GLU A 104 4.09 2.77 -8.74
N ARG A 105 5.17 2.34 -9.41
CA ARG A 105 5.10 1.30 -10.45
C ARG A 105 4.74 -0.07 -9.88
N GLN A 106 5.33 -0.42 -8.73
CA GLN A 106 5.03 -1.66 -8.02
C GLN A 106 3.56 -1.67 -7.57
N MET A 107 3.12 -0.58 -6.95
CA MET A 107 1.74 -0.36 -6.54
C MET A 107 0.76 -0.56 -7.72
N GLY A 108 1.04 0.06 -8.86
CA GLY A 108 0.19 -0.08 -10.06
C GLY A 108 0.13 -1.51 -10.58
N THR A 109 1.25 -2.24 -10.54
CA THR A 109 1.31 -3.64 -10.96
C THR A 109 0.53 -4.55 -10.01
N GLN A 110 0.68 -4.35 -8.70
CA GLN A 110 -0.05 -5.10 -7.67
C GLN A 110 -1.56 -4.85 -7.75
N LEU A 111 -1.97 -3.59 -7.93
CA LEU A 111 -3.38 -3.23 -8.10
C LEU A 111 -3.97 -3.86 -9.36
N LEU A 112 -3.31 -3.75 -10.51
CA LEU A 112 -3.79 -4.38 -11.75
C LEU A 112 -3.93 -5.90 -11.62
N HIS A 113 -2.94 -6.55 -10.99
CA HIS A 113 -2.99 -7.97 -10.72
C HIS A 113 -4.20 -8.32 -9.85
N ALA A 114 -4.42 -7.59 -8.75
CA ALA A 114 -5.55 -7.80 -7.87
C ALA A 114 -6.91 -7.57 -8.56
N LEU A 115 -7.05 -6.52 -9.35
CA LEU A 115 -8.29 -6.27 -10.10
C LEU A 115 -8.57 -7.40 -11.11
N LYS A 116 -7.53 -7.93 -11.75
CA LYS A 116 -7.63 -9.08 -12.65
C LYS A 116 -8.06 -10.35 -11.90
N THR A 117 -7.50 -10.63 -10.72
CA THR A 117 -7.89 -11.82 -9.93
C THR A 117 -9.34 -11.73 -9.43
N GLN A 118 -9.83 -10.53 -9.21
CA GLN A 118 -11.25 -10.25 -8.87
C GLN A 118 -12.19 -10.26 -10.10
N GLY A 119 -11.67 -10.53 -11.31
CA GLY A 119 -12.48 -10.60 -12.52
C GLY A 119 -12.98 -9.24 -13.05
N VAL A 120 -12.37 -8.14 -12.60
CA VAL A 120 -12.71 -6.79 -13.08
C VAL A 120 -12.33 -6.66 -14.56
N ALA A 121 -13.22 -6.10 -15.36
CA ALA A 121 -12.97 -5.91 -16.79
C ALA A 121 -11.69 -5.09 -17.05
N PRO A 122 -10.92 -5.36 -18.12
CA PRO A 122 -9.65 -4.68 -18.38
C PRO A 122 -9.80 -3.15 -18.46
N THR A 123 -10.85 -2.65 -19.11
CA THR A 123 -11.13 -1.21 -19.24
C THR A 123 -11.37 -0.56 -17.88
N THR A 124 -12.19 -1.19 -17.03
CA THR A 124 -12.44 -0.72 -15.66
C THR A 124 -11.18 -0.79 -14.81
N SER A 125 -10.37 -1.84 -14.97
CA SER A 125 -9.09 -1.97 -14.26
C SER A 125 -8.12 -0.84 -14.60
N GLN A 126 -8.06 -0.44 -15.86
CA GLN A 126 -7.26 0.70 -16.32
C GLN A 126 -7.78 2.03 -15.78
N GLN A 127 -9.10 2.24 -15.75
CA GLN A 127 -9.71 3.43 -15.17
C GLN A 127 -9.39 3.55 -13.68
N LEU A 128 -9.60 2.48 -12.91
CA LEU A 128 -9.29 2.44 -11.48
C LEU A 128 -7.81 2.68 -11.20
N LEU A 129 -6.92 2.06 -11.97
CA LEU A 129 -5.48 2.31 -11.88
C LEU A 129 -5.16 3.78 -12.13
N HIS A 130 -5.72 4.37 -13.19
CA HIS A 130 -5.48 5.78 -13.51
C HIS A 130 -5.98 6.70 -12.39
N THR A 131 -7.17 6.43 -11.85
CA THR A 131 -7.73 7.18 -10.72
C THR A 131 -6.82 7.11 -9.50
N VAL A 132 -6.37 5.91 -9.12
CA VAL A 132 -5.47 5.72 -7.98
C VAL A 132 -4.12 6.39 -8.19
N LEU A 133 -3.51 6.23 -9.36
CA LEU A 133 -2.21 6.85 -9.67
C LEU A 133 -2.29 8.37 -9.84
N ALA A 134 -3.45 8.90 -10.21
CA ALA A 134 -3.71 10.34 -10.21
C ALA A 134 -3.98 10.89 -8.80
N GLY A 135 -4.27 10.02 -7.82
CA GLY A 135 -4.68 10.44 -6.48
C GLY A 135 -6.11 10.97 -6.40
N ASN A 136 -6.97 10.61 -7.36
CA ASN A 136 -8.36 11.05 -7.43
C ASN A 136 -9.28 10.06 -6.67
N GLU A 137 -10.44 10.53 -6.22
CA GLU A 137 -11.45 9.66 -5.62
C GLU A 137 -11.98 8.63 -6.64
N VAL A 138 -12.22 7.40 -6.19
CA VAL A 138 -12.84 6.35 -7.01
C VAL A 138 -14.33 6.60 -7.10
N ALA A 139 -14.83 6.90 -8.30
CA ALA A 139 -16.25 7.14 -8.55
C ALA A 139 -17.07 5.85 -8.42
N HIS A 140 -18.21 5.94 -7.72
CA HIS A 140 -19.17 4.87 -7.47
C HIS A 140 -20.02 4.51 -8.70
#